data_AF-A0A2S9T6U9-F1
#
_entry.id   AF-A0A2S9T6U9-F1
#
_cell.length_a   1.000
_cell.length_b   1.000
_cell.length_c   1.000
_cell.angle_alpha   90.00
_cell.angle_beta   90.00
_cell.angle_gamma   90.00
#
_symmetry.space_group_name_H-M   'P 1'
#
loop_
_entity.id
_entity.type
_entity.pdbx_description
1 polymer ?
#
loop_
_entity_poly.entity_id
_entity_poly.type
_entity_poly.pdbx_seq_one_letter_code
_entity_poly.pdbx_strand_id
1 'polypeptide(L)'
;MRELKILAVVVVLTLITYWGVEPFAHSQMHPHVDPVNYNFEESDRTTSKEAVEKAQKALAEAEKKADEKAIKGAKADLEAALTFEKTINAFWDANKAAITATPNVANGEALVTANCTACHSIESKGFPKLMDDASTAGAYGVATPDLGSAGKLYSKDYLIAFINNPALGSKVSHKFTDGRSHPMPSYELMNTPQEIADMVAYLQSIAPKEMTNKEVFADACQRCHGIKYADMQKGTMGAFSPDADIKKYMGKLPPDLSQYIISRGPDYLGKFINDPQKLLEGTAMPRVGLNQESQEQVIKYLEEIGASKKAQREELGPKFLIYLVIFAIFAFLWKASKWRDVH
;
A
#
# COMPACT_ATOMS: atom_id res chain seq x y z
N MET A 1 3.63 50.72 -22.62
CA MET A 1 3.46 49.60 -23.58
C MET A 1 4.52 48.50 -23.47
N ARG A 2 5.83 48.80 -23.33
CA ARG A 2 6.89 47.78 -23.22
C ARG A 2 6.69 46.83 -22.02
N GLU A 3 6.25 47.35 -20.89
CA GLU A 3 6.01 46.57 -19.67
C GLU A 3 4.78 45.65 -19.76
N LEU A 4 3.70 46.08 -20.42
CA LEU A 4 2.52 45.24 -20.67
C LEU A 4 2.86 44.08 -21.61
N LYS A 5 3.78 44.30 -22.57
CA LYS A 5 4.32 43.23 -23.42
C LYS A 5 5.15 42.23 -22.60
N ILE A 6 5.97 42.71 -21.66
CA ILE A 6 6.73 41.83 -20.76
C ILE A 6 5.79 41.03 -19.86
N LEU A 7 4.77 41.66 -19.27
CA LEU A 7 3.76 40.97 -18.46
C LEU A 7 3.01 39.92 -19.29
N ALA A 8 2.60 40.24 -20.51
CA ALA A 8 1.94 39.28 -21.40
C ALA A 8 2.84 38.09 -21.73
N VAL A 9 4.13 38.30 -22.00
CA VAL A 9 5.09 37.21 -22.22
C VAL A 9 5.23 36.34 -20.97
N VAL A 10 5.36 36.94 -19.79
CA VAL A 10 5.43 36.19 -18.52
C VAL A 10 4.17 35.37 -18.30
N VAL A 11 2.99 35.96 -18.47
CA VAL A 11 1.70 35.25 -18.33
C VAL A 11 1.61 34.08 -19.31
N VAL A 12 1.94 34.29 -20.59
CA VAL A 12 1.91 33.22 -21.60
C VAL A 12 2.87 32.09 -21.24
N LEU A 13 4.11 32.40 -20.84
CA LEU A 13 5.08 31.39 -20.42
C LEU A 13 4.60 30.64 -19.17
N THR A 14 4.05 31.35 -18.17
CA THR A 14 3.48 30.72 -16.97
C THR A 14 2.33 29.79 -17.31
N LEU A 15 1.42 30.19 -18.22
CA LEU A 15 0.30 29.35 -18.65
C LEU A 15 0.78 28.13 -19.45
N ILE A 16 1.77 28.27 -20.33
CA ILE A 16 2.39 27.14 -21.05
C ILE A 16 3.03 26.17 -20.06
N THR A 17 3.73 26.68 -19.05
CA THR A 17 4.31 25.83 -17.99
C THR A 17 3.21 25.11 -17.23
N TYR A 18 2.18 25.81 -16.75
CA TYR A 18 1.16 25.25 -15.87
C TYR A 18 0.15 24.32 -16.57
N TRP A 19 -0.19 24.58 -17.83
CA TRP A 19 -1.16 23.78 -18.60
C TRP A 19 -0.55 22.86 -19.65
N GLY A 20 0.71 23.08 -20.03
CA GLY A 20 1.41 22.26 -21.01
C GLY A 20 2.49 21.40 -20.38
N VAL A 21 3.56 22.05 -19.91
CA VAL A 21 4.78 21.35 -19.44
C VAL A 21 4.51 20.55 -18.17
N GLU A 22 3.85 21.14 -17.18
CA GLU A 22 3.60 20.52 -15.88
C GLU A 22 2.64 19.33 -15.97
N PRO A 23 1.48 19.39 -16.66
CA PRO A 23 0.62 18.22 -16.84
C PRO A 23 1.30 17.10 -17.63
N PHE A 24 2.05 17.45 -18.69
CA PHE A 24 2.82 16.47 -19.45
C PHE A 24 3.89 15.81 -18.56
N ALA A 25 4.71 16.60 -17.86
CA ALA A 25 5.71 16.10 -16.94
C ALA A 25 5.09 15.21 -15.85
N HIS A 26 3.96 15.61 -15.25
CA HIS A 26 3.24 14.80 -14.28
C HIS A 26 2.70 13.50 -14.90
N SER A 27 2.17 13.51 -16.13
CA SER A 27 1.75 12.28 -16.81
C SER A 27 2.89 11.29 -17.08
N GLN A 28 4.10 11.80 -17.32
CA GLN A 28 5.28 10.98 -17.59
C GLN A 28 5.91 10.47 -16.28
N MET A 29 5.99 11.32 -15.26
CA MET A 29 6.61 10.99 -13.96
C MET A 29 5.66 10.25 -13.01
N HIS A 30 4.36 10.44 -13.18
CA HIS A 30 3.29 9.77 -12.44
C HIS A 30 2.31 9.15 -13.44
N PRO A 31 2.68 7.98 -14.02
CA PRO A 31 1.77 7.22 -14.86
C PRO A 31 0.44 7.01 -14.13
N HIS A 32 -0.66 6.98 -14.88
CA HIS A 32 -1.96 6.67 -14.30
C HIS A 32 -1.89 5.32 -13.58
N VAL A 33 -2.37 5.30 -12.35
CA VAL A 33 -2.52 4.07 -11.56
C VAL A 33 -3.97 3.97 -11.16
N ASP A 34 -4.54 2.81 -11.43
CA ASP A 34 -5.92 2.49 -11.10
C ASP A 34 -6.25 2.79 -9.63
N PRO A 35 -7.52 3.12 -9.34
CA PRO A 35 -7.97 3.30 -7.97
C PRO A 35 -7.81 2.02 -7.14
N VAL A 36 -7.93 2.20 -5.83
CA VAL A 36 -7.97 1.10 -4.86
C VAL A 36 -9.08 0.11 -5.24
N ASN A 37 -8.78 -1.19 -5.23
CA ASN A 37 -9.77 -2.23 -5.48
C ASN A 37 -9.76 -3.25 -4.33
N TYR A 38 -10.87 -3.37 -3.62
CA TYR A 38 -11.05 -4.31 -2.52
C TYR A 38 -11.55 -5.69 -2.97
N ASN A 39 -11.92 -5.84 -4.24
CA ASN A 39 -12.04 -7.13 -4.90
C ASN A 39 -10.65 -7.58 -5.37
N PHE A 40 -9.95 -8.30 -4.48
CA PHE A 40 -8.56 -8.68 -4.71
C PHE A 40 -8.38 -9.65 -5.87
N GLU A 41 -9.35 -10.55 -6.10
CA GLU A 41 -9.36 -11.43 -7.28
C GLU A 41 -9.38 -10.60 -8.56
N GLU A 42 -10.38 -9.73 -8.70
CA GLU A 42 -10.52 -8.90 -9.89
C GLU A 42 -9.30 -7.99 -10.11
N SER A 43 -8.78 -7.39 -9.04
CA SER A 43 -7.55 -6.57 -9.09
C SER A 43 -6.36 -7.37 -9.61
N ASP A 44 -6.19 -8.61 -9.15
CA ASP A 44 -5.06 -9.45 -9.56
C ASP A 44 -5.19 -9.95 -10.99
N ARG A 45 -6.40 -10.37 -11.40
CA ARG A 45 -6.66 -10.76 -12.80
C ARG A 45 -6.42 -9.61 -13.77
N THR A 46 -6.87 -8.41 -13.42
CA THR A 46 -6.65 -7.20 -14.23
C THR A 46 -5.17 -6.86 -14.31
N THR A 47 -4.48 -6.77 -13.16
CA THR A 47 -3.05 -6.39 -13.15
C THR A 47 -2.14 -7.41 -13.83
N SER A 48 -2.42 -8.71 -13.72
CA SER A 48 -1.64 -9.73 -14.44
C SER A 48 -1.83 -9.65 -15.95
N LYS A 49 -3.06 -9.39 -16.40
CA LYS A 49 -3.36 -9.21 -17.82
C LYS A 49 -2.67 -7.97 -18.38
N GLU A 50 -2.73 -6.85 -17.66
CA GLU A 50 -2.04 -5.61 -18.03
C GLU A 50 -0.52 -5.79 -18.09
N ALA A 51 0.07 -6.58 -17.18
CA ALA A 51 1.49 -6.91 -17.22
C ALA A 51 1.86 -7.68 -18.49
N VAL A 52 1.04 -8.64 -18.92
CA VAL A 52 1.22 -9.36 -20.19
C VAL A 52 1.12 -8.40 -21.38
N GLU A 53 0.10 -7.53 -21.42
CA GLU A 53 -0.06 -6.54 -22.49
C GLU A 53 1.12 -5.55 -22.55
N LYS A 54 1.63 -5.11 -21.40
CA LYS A 54 2.82 -4.25 -21.29
C LYS A 54 4.07 -4.97 -21.82
N ALA A 55 4.28 -6.22 -21.44
CA ALA A 55 5.41 -7.02 -21.92
C ALA A 55 5.34 -7.28 -23.43
N GLN A 56 4.14 -7.55 -23.98
CA GLN A 56 3.93 -7.67 -25.42
C GLN A 56 4.27 -6.39 -26.17
N LYS A 57 3.84 -5.22 -25.67
CA LYS A 57 4.19 -3.91 -26.25
C LYS A 57 5.69 -3.66 -26.21
N ALA A 58 6.34 -3.94 -25.09
CA ALA A 58 7.79 -3.78 -24.93
C ALA A 58 8.57 -4.68 -25.91
N LEU A 59 8.13 -5.92 -26.11
CA LEU A 59 8.72 -6.83 -27.10
C LEU A 59 8.56 -6.29 -28.52
N ALA A 60 7.36 -5.85 -28.90
CA ALA A 60 7.11 -5.28 -30.22
C ALA A 60 7.93 -4.01 -30.49
N GLU A 61 8.18 -3.18 -29.47
CA GLU A 61 9.07 -2.02 -29.58
C GLU A 61 10.55 -2.41 -29.72
N ALA A 62 11.00 -3.43 -28.99
CA ALA A 62 12.37 -3.95 -29.12
C ALA A 62 12.61 -4.55 -30.52
N GLU A 63 11.64 -5.30 -31.05
CA GLU A 63 11.67 -5.86 -32.40
C GLU A 63 11.74 -4.76 -33.47
N LYS A 64 10.96 -3.68 -33.34
CA LYS A 64 11.02 -2.52 -34.25
C LYS A 64 12.39 -1.83 -34.25
N LYS A 65 13.11 -1.84 -33.12
CA LYS A 65 14.43 -1.23 -32.98
C LYS A 65 15.57 -2.18 -33.38
N ALA A 66 15.27 -3.44 -33.73
CA ALA A 66 16.24 -4.48 -34.08
C ALA A 66 17.37 -4.66 -33.04
N ASP A 67 17.08 -4.42 -31.75
CA ASP A 67 18.05 -4.62 -30.66
C ASP A 67 17.94 -6.06 -30.13
N GLU A 68 18.85 -6.94 -30.57
CA GLU A 68 18.84 -8.36 -30.22
C GLU A 68 18.89 -8.61 -28.70
N LYS A 69 19.60 -7.77 -27.94
CA LYS A 69 19.69 -7.90 -26.49
C LYS A 69 18.38 -7.50 -25.82
N ALA A 70 17.77 -6.39 -26.27
CA ALA A 70 16.47 -5.95 -25.79
C ALA A 70 15.36 -6.95 -26.15
N ILE A 71 15.39 -7.55 -27.33
CA ILE A 71 14.45 -8.60 -27.75
C ILE A 71 14.56 -9.82 -26.83
N LYS A 72 15.79 -10.26 -26.53
CA LYS A 72 16.00 -11.41 -25.63
C LYS A 72 15.43 -11.13 -24.23
N GLY A 73 15.68 -9.94 -23.67
CA GLY A 73 15.12 -9.52 -22.38
C GLY A 73 13.59 -9.47 -22.40
N ALA A 74 13.01 -8.77 -23.38
CA ALA A 74 11.56 -8.61 -23.49
C ALA A 74 10.81 -9.94 -23.71
N LYS A 75 11.44 -10.93 -24.38
CA LYS A 75 10.88 -12.29 -24.48
C LYS A 75 10.83 -12.99 -23.13
N ALA A 76 11.89 -12.89 -22.33
CA ALA A 76 11.92 -13.46 -20.99
C ALA A 76 10.89 -12.78 -20.07
N ASP A 77 10.76 -11.45 -20.15
CA ASP A 77 9.77 -10.69 -19.37
C ASP A 77 8.34 -11.09 -19.76
N LEU A 78 8.07 -11.29 -21.06
CA LEU A 78 6.76 -11.76 -21.53
C LEU A 78 6.47 -13.19 -21.05
N GLU A 79 7.44 -14.10 -21.11
CA GLU A 79 7.27 -15.47 -20.60
C GLU A 79 7.00 -15.48 -19.09
N ALA A 80 7.71 -14.65 -18.33
CA ALA A 80 7.50 -14.49 -16.90
C ALA A 80 6.10 -13.93 -16.60
N ALA A 81 5.65 -12.91 -17.33
CA ALA A 81 4.32 -12.33 -17.18
C ALA A 81 3.20 -13.34 -17.50
N LEU A 82 3.32 -14.10 -18.59
CA LEU A 82 2.37 -15.15 -18.97
C LEU A 82 2.31 -16.28 -17.93
N THR A 83 3.48 -16.69 -17.42
CA THR A 83 3.57 -17.70 -16.36
C THR A 83 2.89 -17.20 -15.09
N PHE A 84 3.18 -15.96 -14.67
CA PHE A 84 2.58 -15.37 -13.49
C PHE A 84 1.06 -15.19 -13.65
N GLU A 85 0.58 -14.72 -14.79
CA GLU A 85 -0.86 -14.61 -15.08
C GLU A 85 -1.57 -15.96 -14.91
N LYS A 86 -1.00 -17.03 -15.47
CA LYS A 86 -1.54 -18.38 -15.28
C LYS A 86 -1.55 -18.79 -13.80
N THR A 87 -0.45 -18.55 -13.08
CA THR A 87 -0.32 -18.89 -11.67
C THR A 87 -1.34 -18.14 -10.80
N ILE A 88 -1.47 -16.82 -10.96
CA ILE A 88 -2.37 -16.02 -10.11
C ILE A 88 -3.85 -16.33 -10.42
N ASN A 89 -4.19 -16.60 -11.68
CA ASN A 89 -5.53 -17.03 -12.07
C ASN A 89 -5.88 -18.38 -11.44
N ALA A 90 -4.99 -19.37 -11.53
CA ALA A 90 -5.19 -20.69 -10.92
C ALA A 90 -5.31 -20.60 -9.39
N PHE A 91 -4.52 -19.72 -8.76
CA PHE A 91 -4.61 -19.43 -7.34
C PHE A 91 -5.99 -18.91 -6.93
N TRP A 92 -6.54 -17.93 -7.65
CA TRP A 92 -7.89 -17.43 -7.34
C TRP A 92 -8.98 -18.45 -7.62
N ASP A 93 -8.85 -19.24 -8.70
CA ASP A 93 -9.77 -20.34 -9.01
C ASP A 93 -9.79 -21.38 -7.88
N ALA A 94 -8.63 -21.73 -7.31
CA ALA A 94 -8.51 -22.66 -6.19
C ALA A 94 -9.17 -22.14 -4.90
N ASN A 95 -9.16 -20.82 -4.68
CA ASN A 95 -9.78 -20.20 -3.49
C ASN A 95 -11.30 -20.07 -3.60
N LYS A 96 -11.88 -20.15 -4.80
CA LYS A 96 -13.30 -19.92 -5.05
C LYS A 96 -14.21 -20.79 -4.18
N ALA A 97 -13.85 -22.06 -4.02
CA ALA A 97 -14.62 -23.00 -3.20
C ALA A 97 -14.70 -22.56 -1.72
N ALA A 98 -13.59 -22.08 -1.15
CA ALA A 98 -13.54 -21.56 0.21
C ALA A 98 -14.32 -20.25 0.36
N ILE A 99 -14.20 -19.34 -0.63
CA ILE A 99 -14.90 -18.05 -0.63
C ILE A 99 -16.42 -18.24 -0.58
N THR A 100 -16.94 -19.20 -1.36
CA THR A 100 -18.38 -19.48 -1.45
C THR A 100 -18.90 -20.50 -0.45
N ALA A 101 -18.03 -21.09 0.37
CA ALA A 101 -18.43 -22.09 1.34
C ALA A 101 -19.36 -21.51 2.42
N THR A 102 -20.23 -22.36 2.97
CA THR A 102 -20.98 -22.08 4.20
C THR A 102 -20.12 -22.56 5.37
N PRO A 103 -19.54 -21.67 6.19
CA PRO A 103 -18.54 -22.06 7.17
C PRO A 103 -19.14 -22.55 8.49
N ASN A 104 -18.35 -23.34 9.22
CA ASN A 104 -18.61 -23.84 10.57
C ASN A 104 -17.59 -23.25 11.56
N VAL A 105 -18.05 -22.30 12.38
CA VAL A 105 -17.23 -21.60 13.38
C VAL A 105 -16.62 -22.55 14.41
N ALA A 106 -17.34 -23.59 14.85
CA ALA A 106 -16.84 -24.53 15.86
C ALA A 106 -15.71 -25.41 15.31
N ASN A 107 -15.81 -25.82 14.04
CA ASN A 107 -14.70 -26.50 13.36
C ASN A 107 -13.51 -25.55 13.15
N GLY A 108 -13.81 -24.30 12.78
CA GLY A 108 -12.81 -23.24 12.63
C GLY A 108 -12.00 -22.99 13.90
N GLU A 109 -12.66 -22.98 15.06
CA GLU A 109 -12.00 -22.86 16.36
C GLU A 109 -10.98 -23.98 16.61
N ALA A 110 -11.39 -25.23 16.36
CA ALA A 110 -10.51 -26.39 16.51
C ALA A 110 -9.30 -26.31 15.56
N LEU A 111 -9.53 -25.91 14.31
CA LEU A 111 -8.49 -25.77 13.28
C LEU A 111 -7.51 -24.63 13.60
N VAL A 112 -8.00 -23.45 13.99
CA VAL A 112 -7.14 -22.31 14.35
C VAL A 112 -6.33 -22.65 15.60
N THR A 113 -6.94 -23.30 16.58
CA THR A 113 -6.24 -23.75 17.78
C THR A 113 -5.12 -24.74 17.43
N ALA A 114 -5.39 -25.73 16.57
CA ALA A 114 -4.43 -26.75 16.20
C ALA A 114 -3.30 -26.24 15.29
N ASN A 115 -3.60 -25.32 14.37
CA ASN A 115 -2.67 -24.95 13.30
C ASN A 115 -2.00 -23.59 13.50
N CYS A 116 -2.68 -22.62 14.14
CA CYS A 116 -2.22 -21.23 14.17
C CYS A 116 -1.56 -20.84 15.49
N THR A 117 -2.03 -21.38 16.62
CA THR A 117 -1.59 -20.93 17.96
C THR A 117 -0.15 -21.33 18.31
N ALA A 118 0.48 -22.21 17.52
CA ALA A 118 1.89 -22.55 17.64
C ALA A 118 2.83 -21.40 17.24
N CYS A 119 2.34 -20.39 16.53
CA CYS A 119 3.12 -19.22 16.10
C CYS A 119 2.42 -17.89 16.43
N HIS A 120 1.09 -17.89 16.44
CA HIS A 120 0.28 -16.70 16.63
C HIS A 120 -0.36 -16.67 18.01
N SER A 121 -0.41 -15.49 18.63
CA SER A 121 -1.27 -15.26 19.79
C SER A 121 -2.71 -15.01 19.36
N ILE A 122 -3.62 -15.27 20.29
CA ILE A 122 -5.02 -14.83 20.25
C ILE A 122 -5.35 -14.44 21.69
N GLU A 123 -4.80 -13.31 22.15
CA GLU A 123 -4.86 -12.92 23.56
C GLU A 123 -6.31 -12.78 24.06
N SER A 124 -7.22 -12.33 23.19
CA SER A 124 -8.66 -12.25 23.47
C SER A 124 -9.34 -13.60 23.77
N LYS A 125 -8.67 -14.70 23.43
CA LYS A 125 -9.09 -16.09 23.69
C LYS A 125 -8.17 -16.84 24.65
N GLY A 126 -7.25 -16.14 25.31
CA GLY A 126 -6.36 -16.73 26.30
C GLY A 126 -5.17 -17.48 25.71
N PHE A 127 -4.86 -17.28 24.43
CA PHE A 127 -3.63 -17.79 23.81
C PHE A 127 -2.57 -16.67 23.81
N PRO A 128 -1.64 -16.64 24.76
CA PRO A 128 -0.65 -15.56 24.86
C PRO A 128 0.40 -15.65 23.75
N LYS A 129 1.16 -14.58 23.56
CA LYS A 129 2.40 -14.63 22.76
C LYS A 129 3.36 -15.68 23.32
N LEU A 130 3.81 -16.59 22.46
CA LEU A 130 4.78 -17.64 22.82
C LEU A 130 6.21 -17.10 22.95
N MET A 131 6.52 -16.05 22.19
CA MET A 131 7.81 -15.40 22.10
C MET A 131 7.59 -13.90 21.94
N ASP A 132 8.55 -13.09 22.39
CA ASP A 132 8.51 -11.65 22.15
C ASP A 132 8.74 -11.31 20.66
N ASP A 133 8.45 -10.06 20.30
CA ASP A 133 8.51 -9.58 18.90
C ASP A 133 9.94 -9.63 18.33
N ALA A 134 10.97 -9.42 19.14
CA ALA A 134 12.36 -9.49 18.68
C ALA A 134 12.80 -10.94 18.44
N SER A 135 12.43 -11.86 19.33
CA SER A 135 12.72 -13.28 19.18
C SER A 135 12.02 -13.90 17.96
N THR A 136 10.75 -13.52 17.71
CA THR A 136 10.01 -13.96 16.51
C THR A 136 10.56 -13.34 15.24
N ALA A 137 10.91 -12.05 15.25
CA ALA A 137 11.58 -11.41 14.12
C ALA A 137 12.94 -12.04 13.82
N GLY A 138 13.72 -12.44 14.83
CA GLY A 138 14.98 -13.17 14.64
C GLY A 138 14.80 -14.53 13.97
N ALA A 139 13.71 -15.25 14.28
CA ALA A 139 13.40 -16.56 13.72
C ALA A 139 12.78 -16.48 12.31
N TYR A 140 11.83 -15.56 12.12
CA TYR A 140 10.94 -15.52 10.95
C TYR A 140 11.17 -14.29 10.05
N GLY A 141 12.05 -13.37 10.46
CA GLY A 141 12.34 -12.12 9.76
C GLY A 141 11.38 -10.96 10.08
N VAL A 142 10.23 -11.25 10.69
CA VAL A 142 9.21 -10.27 11.10
C VAL A 142 8.47 -10.78 12.34
N ALA A 143 8.03 -9.86 13.19
CA ALA A 143 7.20 -10.17 14.35
C ALA A 143 5.89 -10.86 13.93
N THR A 144 5.49 -11.89 14.66
CA THR A 144 4.21 -12.59 14.44
C THR A 144 3.03 -11.79 14.98
N PRO A 145 1.94 -11.60 14.20
CA PRO A 145 0.76 -10.87 14.65
C PRO A 145 -0.08 -11.69 15.64
N ASP A 146 -0.83 -10.98 16.47
CA ASP A 146 -2.02 -11.53 17.15
C ASP A 146 -3.16 -11.68 16.13
N LEU A 147 -3.93 -12.76 16.18
CA LEU A 147 -5.03 -13.00 15.23
C LEU A 147 -6.40 -12.58 15.77
N GLY A 148 -6.48 -12.12 17.01
CA GLY A 148 -7.74 -11.76 17.68
C GLY A 148 -8.50 -10.63 16.98
N SER A 149 -7.83 -9.78 16.21
CA SER A 149 -8.44 -8.72 15.40
C SER A 149 -8.50 -9.01 13.90
N ALA A 150 -7.88 -10.10 13.43
CA ALA A 150 -7.70 -10.35 11.99
C ALA A 150 -9.02 -10.33 11.21
N GLY A 151 -10.10 -10.88 11.79
CA GLY A 151 -11.43 -10.89 11.16
C GLY A 151 -12.10 -9.51 11.00
N LYS A 152 -11.65 -8.49 11.74
CA LYS A 152 -12.09 -7.08 11.59
C LYS A 152 -11.21 -6.31 10.62
N LEU A 153 -9.90 -6.56 10.59
CA LEU A 153 -8.96 -5.79 9.75
C LEU A 153 -9.02 -6.16 8.27
N TYR A 154 -9.01 -7.45 7.98
CA TYR A 154 -8.79 -7.97 6.64
C TYR A 154 -10.10 -8.37 5.98
N SER A 155 -10.16 -8.34 4.65
CA SER A 155 -11.34 -8.86 3.95
C SER A 155 -11.39 -10.39 4.07
N LYS A 156 -12.61 -10.97 4.02
CA LYS A 156 -12.81 -12.42 4.02
C LYS A 156 -11.97 -13.10 2.92
N ASP A 157 -12.08 -12.58 1.71
CA ASP A 157 -11.46 -13.18 0.53
C ASP A 157 -9.93 -13.09 0.60
N TYR A 158 -9.39 -11.99 1.13
CA TYR A 158 -7.96 -11.87 1.39
C TYR A 158 -7.49 -12.86 2.46
N LEU A 159 -8.21 -13.01 3.57
CA LEU A 159 -7.82 -13.96 4.63
C LEU A 159 -7.78 -15.39 4.09
N ILE A 160 -8.79 -15.78 3.32
CA ILE A 160 -8.84 -17.09 2.65
C ILE A 160 -7.61 -17.26 1.74
N ALA A 161 -7.39 -16.30 0.85
CA ALA A 161 -6.28 -16.31 -0.10
C ALA A 161 -4.91 -16.34 0.61
N PHE A 162 -4.74 -15.56 1.68
CA PHE A 162 -3.50 -15.45 2.44
C PHE A 162 -3.19 -16.70 3.26
N ILE A 163 -4.18 -17.30 3.92
CA ILE A 163 -4.01 -18.59 4.62
C ILE A 163 -3.63 -19.68 3.61
N ASN A 164 -4.30 -19.71 2.46
CA ASN A 164 -4.03 -20.69 1.42
C ASN A 164 -2.60 -20.55 0.89
N ASN A 165 -2.21 -19.36 0.42
CA ASN A 165 -0.84 -19.09 -0.02
C ASN A 165 -0.44 -17.63 0.30
N PRO A 166 0.34 -17.41 1.38
CA PRO A 166 0.62 -16.05 1.85
C PRO A 166 1.52 -15.27 0.87
N ALA A 167 2.39 -15.95 0.12
CA ALA A 167 3.26 -15.30 -0.86
C ALA A 167 2.49 -14.75 -2.06
N LEU A 168 1.50 -15.50 -2.58
CA LEU A 168 0.63 -15.05 -3.65
C LEU A 168 -0.42 -14.04 -3.15
N GLY A 169 -1.11 -14.34 -2.05
CA GLY A 169 -2.15 -13.48 -1.48
C GLY A 169 -1.64 -12.08 -1.11
N SER A 170 -0.39 -11.97 -0.66
CA SER A 170 0.25 -10.69 -0.35
C SER A 170 1.14 -10.11 -1.47
N LYS A 171 1.13 -10.72 -2.67
CA LYS A 171 1.87 -10.27 -3.88
C LYS A 171 3.37 -10.08 -3.66
N VAL A 172 4.01 -11.07 -3.06
CA VAL A 172 5.45 -11.09 -2.77
C VAL A 172 6.11 -12.41 -3.15
N SER A 173 5.49 -13.22 -4.00
CA SER A 173 6.03 -14.50 -4.48
C SER A 173 7.40 -14.36 -5.15
N HIS A 174 7.69 -13.21 -5.78
CA HIS A 174 9.01 -12.90 -6.34
C HIS A 174 10.14 -12.82 -5.30
N LYS A 175 9.83 -12.70 -4.01
CA LYS A 175 10.83 -12.75 -2.92
C LYS A 175 11.20 -14.18 -2.53
N PHE A 176 10.35 -15.15 -2.84
CA PHE A 176 10.41 -16.52 -2.36
C PHE A 176 10.73 -17.48 -3.51
N THR A 177 11.84 -17.16 -4.20
CA THR A 177 12.45 -18.00 -5.23
C THR A 177 13.64 -18.77 -4.65
N ASP A 178 14.21 -19.69 -5.43
CA ASP A 178 15.48 -20.35 -5.11
C ASP A 178 15.49 -21.10 -3.77
N GLY A 179 14.36 -21.76 -3.45
CA GLY A 179 14.19 -22.55 -2.22
C GLY A 179 13.87 -21.71 -0.97
N ARG A 180 13.71 -20.40 -1.09
CA ARG A 180 13.19 -19.55 0.00
C ARG A 180 11.68 -19.71 0.09
N SER A 181 11.18 -19.84 1.32
CA SER A 181 9.74 -19.93 1.60
C SER A 181 9.26 -18.75 2.44
N HIS A 182 7.98 -18.43 2.32
CA HIS A 182 7.33 -17.47 3.20
C HIS A 182 7.35 -17.98 4.65
N PRO A 183 7.58 -17.11 5.67
CA PRO A 183 7.69 -17.56 7.06
C PRO A 183 6.41 -18.21 7.61
N MET A 184 5.25 -17.72 7.18
CA MET A 184 3.98 -18.44 7.35
C MET A 184 3.86 -19.50 6.24
N PRO A 185 3.66 -20.79 6.59
CA PRO A 185 3.50 -21.86 5.62
C PRO A 185 2.20 -21.70 4.81
N SER A 186 2.19 -22.27 3.62
CA SER A 186 0.99 -22.38 2.79
C SER A 186 0.13 -23.54 3.29
N TYR A 187 -1.18 -23.30 3.44
CA TYR A 187 -2.15 -24.31 3.84
C TYR A 187 -2.85 -24.99 2.65
N GLU A 188 -2.46 -24.67 1.41
CA GLU A 188 -3.04 -25.22 0.17
C GLU A 188 -3.11 -26.75 0.15
N LEU A 189 -2.08 -27.41 0.69
CA LEU A 189 -1.98 -28.87 0.75
C LEU A 189 -2.30 -29.45 2.12
N MET A 190 -2.53 -28.59 3.11
CA MET A 190 -2.76 -28.98 4.51
C MET A 190 -4.24 -28.98 4.87
N ASN A 191 -5.05 -28.17 4.19
CA ASN A 191 -6.46 -28.01 4.49
C ASN A 191 -7.33 -27.99 3.25
N THR A 192 -8.55 -28.49 3.41
CA THR A 192 -9.58 -28.38 2.38
C THR A 192 -10.10 -26.94 2.29
N PRO A 193 -10.71 -26.54 1.15
CA PRO A 193 -11.33 -25.21 1.03
C PRO A 193 -12.37 -24.92 2.12
N GLN A 194 -13.11 -25.94 2.58
CA GLN A 194 -14.07 -25.79 3.67
C GLN A 194 -13.38 -25.48 5.00
N GLU A 195 -12.30 -26.17 5.33
CA GLU A 195 -11.55 -25.93 6.57
C GLU A 195 -10.94 -24.53 6.61
N ILE A 196 -10.44 -24.01 5.47
CA ILE A 196 -9.97 -22.62 5.38
C ILE A 196 -11.13 -21.63 5.61
N ALA A 197 -12.30 -21.88 5.02
CA ALA A 197 -13.48 -21.05 5.23
C ALA A 197 -13.92 -21.06 6.71
N ASP A 198 -13.88 -22.22 7.36
CA ASP A 198 -14.19 -22.41 8.78
C ASP A 198 -13.23 -21.61 9.67
N MET A 199 -11.91 -21.70 9.42
CA MET A 199 -10.89 -20.92 10.13
C MET A 199 -11.15 -19.41 10.03
N VAL A 200 -11.41 -18.90 8.82
CA VAL A 200 -11.70 -17.47 8.61
C VAL A 200 -12.98 -17.05 9.32
N ALA A 201 -14.03 -17.88 9.29
CA ALA A 201 -15.27 -17.59 10.01
C ALA A 201 -15.07 -17.56 11.53
N TYR A 202 -14.21 -18.42 12.08
CA TYR A 202 -13.82 -18.33 13.48
C TYR A 202 -13.11 -17.02 13.79
N LEU A 203 -12.10 -16.64 13.01
CA LEU A 203 -11.38 -15.37 13.18
C LEU A 203 -12.31 -14.15 13.10
N GLN A 204 -13.33 -14.19 12.25
CA GLN A 204 -14.38 -13.17 12.18
C GLN A 204 -15.31 -13.17 13.40
N SER A 205 -15.65 -14.34 13.94
CA SER A 205 -16.52 -14.47 15.10
C SER A 205 -15.90 -13.94 16.40
N ILE A 206 -14.57 -13.96 16.50
CA ILE A 206 -13.83 -13.52 17.69
C ILE A 206 -13.35 -12.07 17.58
N ALA A 207 -13.43 -11.49 16.39
CA ALA A 207 -12.94 -10.15 16.11
C ALA A 207 -13.70 -9.08 16.93
N PRO A 208 -13.01 -8.02 17.38
CA PRO A 208 -13.67 -6.90 18.02
C PRO A 208 -14.60 -6.21 17.00
N LYS A 209 -15.74 -5.69 17.50
CA LYS A 209 -16.69 -4.96 16.66
C LYS A 209 -16.13 -3.60 16.21
N GLU A 210 -15.41 -2.96 17.12
CA GLU A 210 -14.85 -1.62 16.96
C GLU A 210 -13.36 -1.63 17.28
N MET A 211 -12.59 -0.83 16.55
CA MET A 211 -11.19 -0.55 16.80
C MET A 211 -10.93 0.91 16.50
N THR A 212 -10.06 1.55 17.27
CA THR A 212 -9.61 2.92 16.99
C THR A 212 -8.67 2.95 15.78
N ASN A 213 -8.55 4.12 15.14
CA ASN A 213 -7.61 4.34 14.03
C ASN A 213 -6.17 3.92 14.39
N LYS A 214 -5.77 4.17 15.65
CA LYS A 214 -4.46 3.78 16.20
C LYS A 214 -4.30 2.26 16.32
N GLU A 215 -5.30 1.55 16.85
CA GLU A 215 -5.24 0.10 17.03
C GLU A 215 -5.18 -0.62 15.67
N VAL A 216 -5.97 -0.16 14.69
CA VAL A 216 -5.92 -0.72 13.34
C VAL A 216 -4.55 -0.49 12.70
N PHE A 217 -3.97 0.71 12.85
CA PHE A 217 -2.62 0.97 12.37
C PHE A 217 -1.57 0.09 13.07
N ALA A 218 -1.69 -0.07 14.39
CA ALA A 218 -0.77 -0.86 15.18
C ALA A 218 -0.71 -2.31 14.68
N ASP A 219 -1.87 -2.93 14.52
CA ASP A 219 -1.96 -4.33 14.08
C ASP A 219 -1.55 -4.52 12.61
N ALA A 220 -2.02 -3.64 11.73
CA ALA A 220 -1.79 -3.75 10.29
C ALA A 220 -0.34 -3.44 9.88
N CYS A 221 0.26 -2.41 10.47
CA CYS A 221 1.46 -1.77 9.92
C CYS A 221 2.69 -1.86 10.82
N GLN A 222 2.54 -1.90 12.16
CA GLN A 222 3.69 -1.76 13.05
C GLN A 222 4.62 -2.97 13.12
N ARG A 223 4.21 -4.12 12.60
CA ARG A 223 5.13 -5.25 12.39
C ARG A 223 6.38 -4.83 11.59
N CYS A 224 6.22 -3.91 10.64
CA CYS A 224 7.30 -3.45 9.77
C CYS A 224 7.61 -1.96 9.93
N HIS A 225 6.61 -1.13 10.20
CA HIS A 225 6.73 0.32 10.13
C HIS A 225 6.68 0.98 11.50
N GLY A 226 7.66 1.86 11.73
CA GLY A 226 7.59 2.82 12.82
C GLY A 226 6.83 4.09 12.41
N ILE A 227 6.33 4.78 13.41
CA ILE A 227 5.89 6.15 13.31
C ILE A 227 6.50 6.96 14.47
N LYS A 228 7.80 7.22 14.34
CA LYS A 228 8.63 7.86 15.35
C LYS A 228 8.10 9.25 15.73
N TYR A 229 7.46 9.95 14.81
CA TYR A 229 6.90 11.29 15.05
C TYR A 229 5.39 11.30 15.32
N ALA A 230 4.71 10.14 15.46
CA ALA A 230 3.29 10.13 15.84
C ALA A 230 3.08 10.59 17.28
N ASP A 231 3.87 10.02 18.19
CA ASP A 231 3.69 10.29 19.62
C ASP A 231 4.68 11.33 20.15
N MET A 232 5.62 11.81 19.32
CA MET A 232 6.63 12.89 19.55
C MET A 232 7.38 12.92 20.91
N GLN A 233 7.09 12.07 21.89
CA GLN A 233 7.50 12.22 23.30
C GLN A 233 7.53 10.91 24.12
N LYS A 234 6.93 9.78 23.67
CA LYS A 234 6.93 8.53 24.49
C LYS A 234 7.52 7.28 23.84
N GLY A 235 7.93 7.34 22.57
CA GLY A 235 8.60 6.22 21.88
C GLY A 235 7.73 4.97 21.63
N THR A 236 6.40 5.07 21.78
CA THR A 236 5.49 3.91 21.82
C THR A 236 5.12 3.35 20.45
N MET A 237 5.39 4.08 19.36
CA MET A 237 4.99 3.69 18.00
C MET A 237 6.16 3.22 17.12
N GLY A 238 7.15 2.55 17.72
CA GLY A 238 8.21 1.88 16.99
C GLY A 238 7.68 0.69 16.16
N ALA A 239 8.47 0.25 15.18
CA ALA A 239 8.20 -1.03 14.55
C ALA A 239 8.43 -2.16 15.57
N PHE A 240 7.60 -3.19 15.57
CA PHE A 240 7.71 -4.34 16.45
C PHE A 240 8.92 -5.21 16.09
N SER A 241 9.22 -5.34 14.80
CA SER A 241 10.42 -6.05 14.35
C SER A 241 11.65 -5.16 14.45
N PRO A 242 12.77 -5.64 15.02
CA PRO A 242 14.04 -4.91 15.03
C PRO A 242 14.54 -4.60 13.62
N ASP A 243 15.18 -3.43 13.46
CA ASP A 243 15.70 -2.93 12.17
C ASP A 243 16.60 -3.94 11.44
N ALA A 244 17.42 -4.71 12.17
CA ALA A 244 18.34 -5.68 11.59
C ALA A 244 17.60 -6.85 10.92
N ASP A 245 16.61 -7.42 11.61
CA ASP A 245 15.86 -8.58 11.15
C ASP A 245 14.92 -8.22 10.01
N ILE A 246 14.18 -7.11 10.16
CA ILE A 246 13.26 -6.67 9.12
C ILE A 246 14.01 -6.24 7.85
N LYS A 247 15.19 -5.62 7.97
CA LYS A 247 16.05 -5.30 6.81
C LYS A 247 16.55 -6.56 6.12
N LYS A 248 16.92 -7.60 6.87
CA LYS A 248 17.30 -8.91 6.29
C LYS A 248 16.12 -9.56 5.55
N TYR A 249 14.91 -9.45 6.09
CA TYR A 249 13.71 -10.03 5.51
C TYR A 249 13.16 -9.26 4.29
N MET A 250 13.24 -7.92 4.33
CA MET A 250 12.74 -7.03 3.27
C MET A 250 13.81 -6.69 2.23
N GLY A 251 15.09 -6.92 2.52
CA GLY A 251 16.23 -6.43 1.74
C GLY A 251 16.53 -4.94 1.93
N LYS A 252 15.57 -4.17 2.46
CA LYS A 252 15.69 -2.75 2.80
C LYS A 252 14.93 -2.47 4.09
N LEU A 253 15.39 -1.48 4.84
CA LEU A 253 14.68 -1.05 6.03
C LEU A 253 13.35 -0.38 5.64
N PRO A 254 12.20 -0.82 6.17
CA PRO A 254 10.94 -0.12 5.93
C PRO A 254 11.02 1.33 6.42
N PRO A 255 10.45 2.29 5.67
CA PRO A 255 10.50 3.69 6.06
C PRO A 255 9.62 3.97 7.29
N ASP A 256 9.99 5.02 8.01
CA ASP A 256 9.12 5.66 8.98
C ASP A 256 7.95 6.37 8.27
N LEU A 257 6.72 6.11 8.72
CA LEU A 257 5.53 6.60 8.01
C LEU A 257 5.03 7.96 8.47
N SER A 258 5.66 8.59 9.48
CA SER A 258 5.10 9.78 10.13
C SER A 258 4.87 10.98 9.21
N GLN A 259 5.64 11.08 8.12
CA GLN A 259 5.57 12.19 7.16
C GLN A 259 5.03 11.76 5.80
N TYR A 260 4.74 10.46 5.61
CA TYR A 260 4.34 9.94 4.30
C TYR A 260 2.97 10.44 3.86
N ILE A 261 2.06 10.72 4.81
CA ILE A 261 0.76 11.32 4.49
C ILE A 261 0.91 12.72 3.88
N ILE A 262 1.92 13.49 4.31
CA ILE A 262 2.17 14.84 3.77
C ILE A 262 2.85 14.74 2.41
N SER A 263 3.85 13.87 2.28
CA SER A 263 4.67 13.79 1.06
C SER A 263 4.00 13.06 -0.10
N ARG A 264 3.06 12.15 0.19
CA ARG A 264 2.40 11.32 -0.83
C ARG A 264 0.89 11.52 -0.91
N GLY A 265 0.25 11.96 0.18
CA GLY A 265 -1.20 12.11 0.23
C GLY A 265 -1.97 10.79 0.42
N PRO A 266 -3.27 10.87 0.71
CA PRO A 266 -4.10 9.71 1.03
C PRO A 266 -4.34 8.79 -0.18
N ASP A 267 -4.47 9.33 -1.40
CA ASP A 267 -4.71 8.54 -2.61
C ASP A 267 -3.52 7.59 -2.92
N TYR A 268 -2.30 8.14 -2.95
CA TYR A 268 -1.10 7.34 -3.17
C TYR A 268 -0.95 6.26 -2.10
N LEU A 269 -1.11 6.61 -0.82
CA LEU A 269 -0.97 5.65 0.27
C LEU A 269 -2.05 4.58 0.24
N GLY A 270 -3.29 4.94 -0.08
CA GLY A 270 -4.38 3.97 -0.25
C GLY A 270 -4.07 2.96 -1.35
N LYS A 271 -3.61 3.44 -2.52
CA LYS A 271 -3.18 2.55 -3.62
C LYS A 271 -1.99 1.68 -3.21
N PHE A 272 -1.01 2.25 -2.52
CA PHE A 272 0.20 1.54 -2.12
C PHE A 272 -0.05 0.47 -1.06
N ILE A 273 -0.93 0.73 -0.09
CA ILE A 273 -1.30 -0.25 0.96
C ILE A 273 -2.11 -1.41 0.35
N ASN A 274 -3.00 -1.10 -0.60
CA ASN A 274 -3.86 -2.08 -1.26
C ASN A 274 -3.09 -2.95 -2.27
N ASP A 275 -2.21 -2.35 -3.07
CA ASP A 275 -1.39 -3.06 -4.03
C ASP A 275 -0.05 -2.35 -4.30
N PRO A 276 0.99 -2.67 -3.50
CA PRO A 276 2.31 -2.06 -3.65
C PRO A 276 2.92 -2.26 -5.05
N GLN A 277 2.61 -3.37 -5.72
CA GLN A 277 3.19 -3.73 -7.02
C GLN A 277 2.73 -2.78 -8.14
N LYS A 278 1.56 -2.13 -8.01
CA LYS A 278 1.07 -1.14 -9.00
C LYS A 278 1.92 0.13 -9.05
N LEU A 279 2.58 0.47 -7.96
CA LEU A 279 3.35 1.72 -7.81
C LEU A 279 4.86 1.48 -7.76
N LEU A 280 5.28 0.34 -7.22
CA LEU A 280 6.68 -0.04 -7.11
C LEU A 280 6.84 -1.53 -7.41
N GLU A 281 7.01 -1.85 -8.69
CA GLU A 281 7.21 -3.21 -9.18
C GLU A 281 8.43 -3.87 -8.49
N GLY A 282 8.24 -5.09 -7.99
CA GLY A 282 9.28 -5.85 -7.30
C GLY A 282 9.52 -5.41 -5.85
N THR A 283 8.73 -4.49 -5.30
CA THR A 283 8.85 -4.10 -3.88
C THR A 283 8.65 -5.28 -2.94
N ALA A 284 9.35 -5.24 -1.81
CA ALA A 284 9.22 -6.24 -0.75
C ALA A 284 8.05 -5.97 0.19
N MET A 285 7.44 -4.78 0.12
CA MET A 285 6.25 -4.43 0.89
C MET A 285 5.08 -5.29 0.39
N PRO A 286 4.46 -6.10 1.27
CA PRO A 286 3.32 -6.91 0.89
C PRO A 286 2.06 -6.07 0.71
N ARG A 287 1.13 -6.54 -0.12
CA ARG A 287 -0.28 -6.15 -0.02
C ARG A 287 -0.76 -6.48 1.40
N VAL A 288 -1.28 -5.46 2.10
CA VAL A 288 -1.72 -5.61 3.49
C VAL A 288 -3.06 -6.35 3.57
N GLY A 289 -3.93 -6.20 2.56
CA GLY A 289 -5.19 -6.94 2.48
C GLY A 289 -6.31 -6.42 3.38
N LEU A 290 -6.19 -5.17 3.85
CA LEU A 290 -7.20 -4.50 4.64
C LEU A 290 -8.52 -4.41 3.88
N ASN A 291 -9.63 -4.55 4.60
CA ASN A 291 -10.92 -4.12 4.07
C ASN A 291 -10.99 -2.60 3.99
N GLN A 292 -12.02 -2.09 3.31
CA GLN A 292 -12.15 -0.66 3.06
C GLN A 292 -12.17 0.18 4.33
N GLU A 293 -12.97 -0.22 5.32
CA GLU A 293 -13.08 0.49 6.60
C GLU A 293 -11.72 0.58 7.28
N SER A 294 -11.01 -0.55 7.40
CA SER A 294 -9.71 -0.61 8.08
C SER A 294 -8.63 0.17 7.35
N GLN A 295 -8.64 0.17 6.01
CA GLN A 295 -7.72 0.98 5.24
C GLN A 295 -8.00 2.49 5.41
N GLU A 296 -9.26 2.89 5.41
CA GLU A 296 -9.64 4.28 5.72
C GLU A 296 -9.21 4.69 7.13
N GLN A 297 -9.31 3.79 8.11
CA GLN A 297 -8.83 4.02 9.48
C GLN A 297 -7.31 4.19 9.55
N VAL A 298 -6.55 3.38 8.80
CA VAL A 298 -5.09 3.56 8.66
C VAL A 298 -4.76 4.92 8.08
N ILE A 299 -5.42 5.33 6.99
CA ILE A 299 -5.16 6.63 6.36
C ILE A 299 -5.54 7.78 7.30
N LYS A 300 -6.69 7.69 7.98
CA LYS A 300 -7.11 8.68 8.99
C LYS A 300 -6.11 8.78 10.12
N TYR A 301 -5.61 7.65 10.62
CA TYR A 301 -4.58 7.68 11.66
C TYR A 301 -3.34 8.44 11.18
N LEU A 302 -2.86 8.13 9.97
CA LEU A 302 -1.71 8.82 9.37
C LEU A 302 -1.97 10.33 9.22
N GLU A 303 -3.18 10.76 8.83
CA GLU A 303 -3.56 12.17 8.76
C GLU A 303 -3.57 12.85 10.14
N GLU A 304 -4.14 12.20 11.17
CA GLU A 304 -4.20 12.72 12.54
C GLU A 304 -2.80 13.05 13.08
N ILE A 305 -1.83 12.18 12.82
CA ILE A 305 -0.46 12.33 13.33
C ILE A 305 0.42 13.25 12.47
N GLY A 306 0.35 13.11 11.15
CA GLY A 306 1.30 13.71 10.21
C GLY A 306 0.78 15.04 9.71
N ALA A 307 -0.54 15.17 9.60
CA ALA A 307 -1.21 16.36 9.13
C ALA A 307 -2.08 17.00 10.23
N SER A 308 -1.65 16.96 11.50
CA SER A 308 -2.39 17.51 12.65
C SER A 308 -2.82 18.98 12.49
N LYS A 309 -2.08 19.79 11.71
CA LYS A 309 -2.43 21.18 11.37
C LYS A 309 -3.13 21.34 10.01
N LYS A 310 -3.64 20.27 9.39
CA LYS A 310 -4.29 20.29 8.07
C LYS A 310 -5.42 21.31 8.02
N ALA A 311 -6.35 21.25 8.97
CA ALA A 311 -7.47 22.19 9.06
C ALA A 311 -7.01 23.66 9.14
N GLN A 312 -5.99 23.95 9.97
CA GLN A 312 -5.44 25.30 10.09
C GLN A 312 -4.80 25.79 8.77
N ARG A 313 -4.12 24.89 8.04
CA ARG A 313 -3.52 25.22 6.74
C ARG A 313 -4.58 25.46 5.67
N GLU A 314 -5.62 24.62 5.62
CA GLU A 314 -6.73 24.74 4.67
C GLU A 314 -7.57 25.99 4.93
N GLU A 315 -7.73 26.39 6.20
CA GLU A 315 -8.38 27.64 6.58
C GLU A 315 -7.54 28.88 6.23
N LEU A 316 -6.21 28.82 6.41
CA LEU A 316 -5.30 29.93 6.17
C LEU A 316 -5.05 30.18 4.67
N GLY A 317 -5.05 29.13 3.84
CA GLY A 317 -4.72 29.20 2.41
C GLY A 317 -5.49 30.29 1.65
N PRO A 318 -6.84 30.27 1.66
CA PRO A 318 -7.64 31.30 1.00
C PRO A 318 -7.37 32.71 1.53
N LYS A 319 -7.21 32.87 2.86
CA LYS A 319 -6.92 34.16 3.50
C LYS A 319 -5.58 34.72 3.01
N PHE A 320 -4.56 33.87 2.90
CA PHE A 320 -3.24 34.24 2.40
C PHE A 320 -3.28 34.63 0.90
N LEU A 321 -4.02 33.88 0.07
CA LEU A 321 -4.18 34.21 -1.34
C LEU A 321 -4.87 35.56 -1.54
N ILE A 322 -5.93 35.86 -0.77
CA ILE A 322 -6.60 37.17 -0.79
C ILE A 322 -5.63 38.29 -0.39
N TYR A 323 -4.84 38.09 0.66
CA TYR A 323 -3.81 39.04 1.08
C TYR A 323 -2.81 39.35 -0.04
N LEU A 324 -2.31 38.33 -0.75
CA LEU A 324 -1.39 38.51 -1.88
C LEU A 324 -2.02 39.29 -3.04
N VAL A 325 -3.30 39.04 -3.35
CA VAL A 325 -4.04 39.80 -4.37
C VAL A 325 -4.17 41.27 -3.98
N ILE A 326 -4.53 41.56 -2.73
CA ILE A 326 -4.62 42.93 -2.21
C ILE A 326 -3.26 43.63 -2.29
N PHE A 327 -2.19 42.96 -1.87
CA PHE A 327 -0.84 43.52 -1.92
C PHE A 327 -0.39 43.80 -3.36
N ALA A 328 -0.72 42.91 -4.31
CA ALA A 328 -0.44 43.11 -5.73
C ALA A 328 -1.16 44.35 -6.29
N ILE A 329 -2.42 44.58 -5.90
CA ILE A 329 -3.18 45.79 -6.26
C ILE A 329 -2.49 47.04 -5.70
N PHE A 330 -2.12 47.05 -4.42
CA PHE A 330 -1.42 48.19 -3.82
C PHE A 330 -0.07 48.46 -4.47
N ALA A 331 0.71 47.41 -4.75
CA ALA A 331 1.99 47.53 -5.45
C ALA A 331 1.79 48.13 -6.86
N PHE A 332 0.75 47.72 -7.58
CA PHE A 332 0.38 48.27 -8.88
C PHE A 332 0.00 49.75 -8.79
N LEU A 333 -0.87 50.12 -7.84
CA LEU A 333 -1.30 51.51 -7.64
C LEU A 333 -0.14 52.41 -7.19
N TRP A 334 0.72 51.92 -6.30
CA TRP A 334 1.90 52.64 -5.83
C TRP A 334 2.90 52.88 -6.97
N LYS A 335 3.14 51.86 -7.81
CA LYS A 335 3.92 52.01 -9.03
C LYS A 335 3.32 53.09 -9.94
N ALA A 336 2.02 53.01 -10.24
CA ALA A 336 1.35 53.98 -11.08
C ALA A 336 1.47 55.42 -10.53
N SER A 337 1.36 55.59 -9.21
CA SER A 337 1.54 56.89 -8.56
C SER A 337 2.97 57.40 -8.69
N LYS A 338 3.99 56.57 -8.43
CA LYS A 338 5.40 57.01 -8.44
C LYS A 338 5.93 57.27 -9.84
N TRP A 339 5.46 56.51 -10.82
CA TRP A 339 5.87 56.69 -12.22
C TRP A 339 5.22 57.89 -12.91
N ARG A 340 4.12 58.42 -12.36
CA ARG A 340 3.47 59.65 -12.82
C ARG A 340 4.27 60.92 -12.51
N ASP A 341 5.21 60.84 -11.57
CA ASP A 341 6.09 61.97 -11.19
C ASP A 341 7.42 61.94 -11.98
N VAL A 342 7.69 60.88 -12.76
CA VAL A 342 8.97 60.64 -13.46
C VAL A 342 8.81 60.70 -14.99
N HIS A 343 7.58 60.69 -15.51
CA HIS A 343 7.23 60.86 -16.94
C HIS A 343 6.03 61.80 -17.07
#